data_AF-A0A8T6UM38-F1
#
_entry.id   AF-A0A8T6UM38-F1
#
_cell.length_a   1.000
_cell.length_b   1.000
_cell.length_c   1.000
_cell.angle_alpha   90.00
_cell.angle_beta   90.00
_cell.angle_gamma   90.00
#
_symmetry.space_group_name_H-M   'P 1'
#
loop_
_entity.id
_entity.type
_entity.pdbx_description
1 polymer ?
#
loop_
_entity_poly.entity_id
_entity_poly.type
_entity_poly.pdbx_seq_one_letter_code
_entity_poly.pdbx_strand_id
1 'polypeptide(L)'
;MRPFTPRSRGTLAILMAVALLLAVPAPALSATDPNPGDPMLEGQRGDERSSPGARADAKWTYMVYMSADNNLEDEAILNFNQMEAVGSTDDVNIVLQLDRSPEWDETNGNWTTTRRYYVLPDGDPDILNSQLLEDMGEVDMGDADELRDFVIWAIGSYPADRYYLDVWGHGGGWRDGTCNDYTSGSVIDTDELGQALQEARRSTNVTLDGLGFDQCLMAQLEVFYEIKQYGDVLVGAETLIPADGYNYTRVLAPLVADPDMDAAGLAGLIVTAFFDEYGHDNDRAHSAVDAEAMDANLSQAMTWMAQRLRANASSLR
;
A
#
# COMPACT_ATOMS: atom_id res chain seq x y z
N MET A 1 17.68 -38.54 44.72
CA MET A 1 18.66 -39.19 43.82
C MET A 1 19.56 -38.10 43.25
N ARG A 2 20.85 -38.40 43.07
CA ARG A 2 21.96 -37.44 42.89
C ARG A 2 21.82 -36.59 41.60
N PRO A 3 22.26 -35.32 41.59
CA PRO A 3 22.32 -34.52 40.38
C PRO A 3 23.59 -34.84 39.57
N PHE A 4 23.42 -34.97 38.26
CA PHE A 4 24.48 -35.21 37.29
C PHE A 4 24.91 -33.86 36.69
N THR A 5 26.18 -33.49 36.86
CA THR A 5 26.80 -32.33 36.20
C THR A 5 27.69 -32.82 35.07
N PRO A 6 27.55 -32.30 33.84
CA PRO A 6 28.59 -32.41 32.83
C PRO A 6 29.43 -31.13 32.78
N ARG A 7 30.74 -31.29 32.97
CA ARG A 7 31.75 -30.33 32.51
C ARG A 7 31.92 -30.48 30.99
N SER A 8 31.95 -29.38 30.24
CA SER A 8 32.61 -29.34 28.93
C SER A 8 33.75 -28.32 28.96
N ARG A 9 34.89 -28.78 28.45
CA ARG A 9 36.12 -28.03 28.25
C ARG A 9 35.98 -27.22 26.96
N GLY A 10 36.59 -26.04 26.93
CA GLY A 10 36.58 -25.15 25.77
C GLY A 10 37.33 -25.70 24.57
N THR A 11 37.12 -25.06 23.42
CA THR A 11 38.12 -25.01 22.36
C THR A 11 37.98 -23.68 21.61
N LEU A 12 39.13 -23.03 21.50
CA LEU A 12 39.44 -21.80 20.79
C LEU A 12 39.32 -22.05 19.28
N ALA A 13 38.65 -21.16 18.53
CA ALA A 13 38.74 -21.10 17.07
C ALA A 13 39.30 -19.72 16.67
N ILE A 14 40.35 -19.76 15.86
CA ILE A 14 41.23 -18.68 15.44
C ILE A 14 41.02 -18.43 13.93
N LEU A 15 40.89 -17.15 13.54
CA LEU A 15 41.15 -16.53 12.21
C LEU A 15 40.32 -17.09 11.02
N MET A 16 39.91 -16.34 10.01
CA MET A 16 40.66 -15.32 9.27
C MET A 16 39.71 -14.53 8.36
N ALA A 17 39.88 -13.21 8.30
CA ALA A 17 39.26 -12.33 7.33
C ALA A 17 39.96 -12.45 5.97
N VAL A 18 39.19 -12.40 4.88
CA VAL A 18 39.69 -12.04 3.54
C VAL A 18 38.65 -11.12 2.90
N ALA A 19 39.01 -9.85 2.80
CA ALA A 19 38.33 -8.86 1.99
C ALA A 19 38.90 -8.91 0.56
N LEU A 20 38.03 -8.85 -0.44
CA LEU A 20 38.43 -8.57 -1.82
C LEU A 20 37.42 -7.59 -2.44
N LEU A 21 37.81 -6.32 -2.48
CA LEU A 21 37.20 -5.27 -3.29
C LEU A 21 37.63 -5.46 -4.75
N LEU A 22 36.68 -5.44 -5.68
CA LEU A 22 36.94 -5.11 -7.07
C LEU A 22 35.84 -4.16 -7.57
N ALA A 23 36.25 -2.92 -7.83
CA ALA A 23 35.47 -1.89 -8.51
C ALA A 23 35.57 -2.07 -10.02
N VAL A 24 34.48 -1.81 -10.75
CA VAL A 24 34.45 -1.67 -12.21
C VAL A 24 33.65 -0.39 -12.56
N PRO A 25 34.13 0.46 -13.48
CA PRO A 25 33.60 1.81 -13.69
C PRO A 25 32.49 1.87 -14.77
N ALA A 26 31.61 2.87 -14.64
CA ALA A 26 30.55 3.23 -15.58
C ALA A 26 31.09 4.03 -16.79
N PRO A 27 30.47 3.93 -17.99
CA PRO A 27 30.72 4.84 -19.09
C PRO A 27 29.72 6.00 -19.14
N ALA A 28 30.21 7.10 -19.72
CA ALA A 28 29.69 8.45 -19.69
C ALA A 28 28.49 8.74 -20.62
N LEU A 29 27.68 9.71 -20.19
CA LEU A 29 26.70 10.45 -20.99
C LEU A 29 27.37 11.25 -22.13
N SER A 30 26.71 11.31 -23.28
CA SER A 30 26.99 12.26 -24.36
C SER A 30 25.71 13.04 -24.67
N ALA A 31 25.75 14.34 -24.38
CA ALA A 31 24.75 15.31 -24.80
C ALA A 31 25.06 15.81 -26.22
N THR A 32 24.03 15.90 -27.07
CA THR A 32 24.06 16.75 -28.26
C THR A 32 22.66 17.30 -28.52
N ASP A 33 22.56 18.63 -28.45
CA ASP A 33 21.55 19.50 -29.05
C ASP A 33 22.34 20.61 -29.81
N PRO A 34 21.76 21.50 -30.66
CA PRO A 34 20.40 21.57 -31.22
C PRO A 34 20.42 21.91 -32.75
N ASN A 35 19.25 22.01 -33.42
CA ASN A 35 19.04 23.01 -34.51
C ASN A 35 17.55 23.15 -34.94
N PRO A 36 17.15 24.23 -35.66
CA PRO A 36 15.98 25.04 -35.32
C PRO A 36 14.98 25.17 -36.48
N GLY A 37 13.84 25.80 -36.20
CA GLY A 37 13.03 26.53 -37.20
C GLY A 37 11.86 25.77 -37.80
N ASP A 38 10.64 26.12 -37.37
CA ASP A 38 9.78 27.04 -38.14
C ASP A 38 8.57 27.50 -37.26
N PRO A 39 7.74 28.49 -37.67
CA PRO A 39 7.45 29.65 -36.83
C PRO A 39 6.14 29.60 -36.01
N MET A 40 6.13 30.51 -35.05
CA MET A 40 5.06 30.98 -34.18
C MET A 40 3.76 31.36 -34.91
N LEU A 41 2.63 30.90 -34.38
CA LEU A 41 1.36 31.62 -34.45
C LEU A 41 0.88 31.90 -33.02
N GLU A 42 0.88 33.18 -32.67
CA GLU A 42 0.40 33.73 -31.41
C GLU A 42 -1.13 33.83 -31.37
N GLY A 43 -1.70 33.58 -30.19
CA GLY A 43 -3.05 33.96 -29.76
C GLY A 43 -3.98 32.75 -29.57
N GLN A 44 -4.57 32.47 -28.41
CA GLN A 44 -4.91 33.31 -27.26
C GLN A 44 -4.98 32.48 -25.97
N ARG A 45 -4.74 33.18 -24.85
CA ARG A 45 -4.63 32.75 -23.45
C ARG A 45 -5.92 32.14 -22.88
N GLY A 46 -5.76 31.16 -21.99
CA GLY A 46 -6.76 30.72 -21.01
C GLY A 46 -6.13 29.75 -20.01
N ASP A 47 -5.95 30.21 -18.77
CA ASP A 47 -5.51 29.53 -17.54
C ASP A 47 -4.40 28.47 -17.62
N GLU A 48 -3.18 28.91 -17.33
CA GLU A 48 -2.16 28.08 -16.71
C GLU A 48 -2.71 27.56 -15.38
N ARG A 49 -3.14 26.29 -15.35
CA ARG A 49 -3.17 25.50 -14.12
C ARG A 49 -1.79 25.64 -13.50
N SER A 50 -1.71 26.30 -12.36
CA SER A 50 -0.50 26.33 -11.57
C SER A 50 -0.21 24.89 -11.14
N SER A 51 0.67 24.21 -11.88
CA SER A 51 1.34 23.02 -11.38
C SER A 51 1.98 23.39 -10.04
N PRO A 52 1.79 22.61 -8.96
CA PRO A 52 2.57 22.80 -7.75
C PRO A 52 4.05 22.77 -8.17
N GLY A 53 4.82 23.78 -7.77
CA GLY A 53 6.26 23.80 -8.02
C GLY A 53 6.87 22.49 -7.51
N ALA A 54 7.87 21.95 -8.23
CA ALA A 54 8.52 20.69 -7.89
C ALA A 54 8.86 20.65 -6.39
N ARG A 55 8.09 19.87 -5.63
CA ARG A 55 8.34 19.61 -4.22
C ARG A 55 9.65 18.83 -4.13
N ALA A 56 10.45 19.08 -3.10
CA ALA A 56 11.55 18.17 -2.81
C ALA A 56 10.96 16.78 -2.52
N ASP A 57 11.62 15.72 -3.00
CA ASP A 57 11.14 14.35 -2.80
C ASP A 57 11.04 14.08 -1.29
N ALA A 58 9.84 13.68 -0.85
CA ALA A 58 9.59 13.29 0.54
C ALA A 58 10.26 11.93 0.83
N LYS A 59 10.31 11.51 2.09
CA LYS A 59 10.73 10.14 2.44
C LYS A 59 9.65 9.12 2.10
N TRP A 60 8.40 9.45 2.39
CA TRP A 60 7.27 8.58 2.15
C TRP A 60 6.14 9.29 1.44
N THR A 61 5.46 8.56 0.56
CA THR A 61 4.09 8.84 0.16
C THR A 61 3.22 7.65 0.58
N TYR A 62 2.36 7.87 1.57
CA TYR A 62 1.35 6.93 2.04
C TYR A 62 0.05 7.24 1.30
N MET A 63 -0.39 6.29 0.47
CA MET A 63 -1.54 6.42 -0.42
C MET A 63 -2.69 5.60 0.16
N VAL A 64 -3.86 6.19 0.30
CA VAL A 64 -5.06 5.51 0.79
C VAL A 64 -6.12 5.54 -0.31
N TYR A 65 -6.46 4.36 -0.83
CA TYR A 65 -7.54 4.18 -1.80
C TYR A 65 -8.78 3.66 -1.05
N MET A 66 -9.69 4.57 -0.74
CA MET A 66 -10.78 4.38 0.22
C MET A 66 -12.11 4.24 -0.52
N SER A 67 -12.47 2.98 -0.84
CA SER A 67 -13.72 2.60 -1.50
C SER A 67 -14.84 2.53 -0.47
N ALA A 68 -15.50 3.65 -0.20
CA ALA A 68 -16.50 3.78 0.86
C ALA A 68 -17.92 4.10 0.37
N ASP A 69 -18.20 3.99 -0.94
CA ASP A 69 -19.58 3.87 -1.42
C ASP A 69 -20.13 2.47 -1.12
N ASN A 70 -20.33 2.21 0.17
CA ASN A 70 -20.92 1.02 0.74
C ASN A 70 -21.21 1.28 2.22
N ASN A 71 -21.59 0.24 2.95
CA ASN A 71 -21.98 0.33 4.36
C ASN A 71 -20.83 0.57 5.36
N LEU A 72 -19.64 0.95 4.89
CA LEU A 72 -18.51 1.34 5.74
C LEU A 72 -18.24 2.85 5.71
N GLU A 73 -19.13 3.65 5.11
CA GLU A 73 -18.92 5.10 4.94
C GLU A 73 -18.61 5.83 6.27
N ASP A 74 -19.25 5.45 7.37
CA ASP A 74 -19.00 6.05 8.68
C ASP A 74 -17.60 5.72 9.21
N GLU A 75 -17.08 4.51 8.98
CA GLU A 75 -15.70 4.18 9.31
C GLU A 75 -14.69 4.91 8.42
N ALA A 76 -15.01 5.16 7.15
CA ALA A 76 -14.18 5.99 6.28
C ALA A 76 -14.03 7.43 6.81
N ILE A 77 -15.11 8.03 7.32
CA ILE A 77 -15.06 9.35 7.96
C ILE A 77 -14.22 9.31 9.25
N LEU A 78 -14.37 8.27 10.06
CA LEU A 78 -13.56 8.07 11.27
C LEU A 78 -12.07 7.94 10.93
N ASN A 79 -11.72 7.11 9.94
CA ASN A 79 -10.33 6.90 9.54
C ASN A 79 -9.73 8.16 8.91
N PHE A 80 -10.49 8.95 8.15
CA PHE A 80 -10.01 10.23 7.64
C PHE A 80 -9.68 11.21 8.77
N ASN A 81 -10.56 11.38 9.77
CA ASN A 81 -10.23 12.20 10.95
C ASN A 81 -9.00 11.66 11.72
N GLN A 82 -8.80 10.34 11.79
CA GLN A 82 -7.58 9.75 12.40
C GLN A 82 -6.30 10.08 11.61
N MET A 83 -6.39 10.14 10.28
CA MET A 83 -5.29 10.60 9.42
C MET A 83 -5.04 12.11 9.62
N GLU A 84 -6.08 12.92 9.75
CA GLU A 84 -5.99 14.36 10.03
C GLU A 84 -5.41 14.66 11.41
N ALA A 85 -5.62 13.81 12.41
CA ALA A 85 -4.96 13.94 13.71
C ALA A 85 -3.42 13.89 13.62
N VAL A 86 -2.86 13.39 12.51
CA VAL A 86 -1.42 13.32 12.24
C VAL A 86 -1.02 14.30 11.13
N GLY A 87 -1.67 14.19 9.97
CA GLY A 87 -1.44 15.02 8.79
C GLY A 87 -0.11 14.78 8.09
N SER A 88 -0.03 15.26 6.86
CA SER A 88 1.21 15.24 6.08
C SER A 88 2.25 16.23 6.59
N THR A 89 3.53 15.96 6.31
CA THR A 89 4.68 16.82 6.62
C THR A 89 5.55 17.05 5.38
N ASP A 90 6.70 17.70 5.54
CA ASP A 90 7.69 17.84 4.47
C ASP A 90 8.32 16.49 4.07
N ASP A 91 8.45 15.55 5.01
CA ASP A 91 9.09 14.25 4.79
C ASP A 91 8.07 13.11 4.55
N VAL A 92 6.79 13.30 4.84
CA VAL A 92 5.75 12.27 4.66
C VAL A 92 4.51 12.90 4.01
N ASN A 93 4.19 12.47 2.79
CA ASN A 93 2.91 12.77 2.15
C ASN A 93 1.88 11.71 2.55
N ILE A 94 0.68 12.16 2.94
CA ILE A 94 -0.50 11.31 3.08
C ILE A 94 -1.52 11.82 2.07
N VAL A 95 -1.88 10.95 1.12
CA VAL A 95 -2.83 11.25 0.06
C VAL A 95 -3.97 10.24 0.07
N LEU A 96 -5.19 10.73 -0.13
CA LEU A 96 -6.41 9.95 0.00
C LEU A 96 -7.26 10.15 -1.25
N GLN A 97 -7.75 9.07 -1.84
CA GLN A 97 -8.91 9.07 -2.74
C GLN A 97 -10.06 8.39 -1.99
N LEU A 98 -11.11 9.14 -1.69
CA LEU A 98 -12.26 8.69 -0.94
C LEU A 98 -13.51 8.84 -1.81
N ASP A 99 -14.23 7.74 -1.96
CA ASP A 99 -15.55 7.72 -2.55
C ASP A 99 -16.62 7.44 -1.49
N ARG A 100 -17.69 8.24 -1.46
CA ARG A 100 -18.69 8.23 -0.40
C ARG A 100 -20.05 7.81 -0.91
N SER A 101 -20.75 7.06 -0.06
CA SER A 101 -22.12 6.62 -0.34
C SER A 101 -23.18 7.70 -0.15
N PRO A 102 -24.33 7.60 -0.83
CA PRO A 102 -25.50 8.42 -0.52
C PRO A 102 -26.32 7.94 0.70
N GLU A 103 -25.97 6.81 1.33
CA GLU A 103 -26.88 6.11 2.27
C GLU A 103 -26.43 6.01 3.74
N TRP A 104 -25.13 6.13 4.09
CA TRP A 104 -24.64 5.63 5.38
C TRP A 104 -24.15 6.72 6.34
N ASP A 105 -23.56 7.81 5.84
CA ASP A 105 -23.14 8.97 6.63
C ASP A 105 -23.61 10.30 6.01
N GLU A 106 -24.24 11.17 6.81
CA GLU A 106 -24.71 12.50 6.34
C GLU A 106 -23.83 13.66 6.85
N THR A 107 -22.71 13.36 7.50
CA THR A 107 -21.81 14.36 8.08
C THR A 107 -20.91 14.99 7.03
N ASN A 108 -20.15 16.02 7.41
CA ASN A 108 -19.09 16.58 6.56
C ASN A 108 -19.57 17.06 5.17
N GLY A 109 -20.82 17.52 5.12
CA GLY A 109 -21.46 18.07 3.93
C GLY A 109 -22.28 17.07 3.10
N ASN A 110 -22.34 15.80 3.48
CA ASN A 110 -23.10 14.73 2.80
C ASN A 110 -22.92 14.76 1.26
N TRP A 111 -21.67 14.76 0.83
CA TRP A 111 -21.33 14.65 -0.58
C TRP A 111 -21.22 13.18 -0.97
N THR A 112 -21.62 12.87 -2.19
CA THR A 112 -21.78 11.52 -2.73
C THR A 112 -20.99 11.41 -4.03
N THR A 113 -19.72 11.79 -3.98
CA THR A 113 -18.82 11.82 -5.13
C THR A 113 -17.46 11.32 -4.67
N THR A 114 -16.60 10.94 -5.59
CA THR A 114 -15.21 10.61 -5.30
C THR A 114 -14.34 11.85 -5.26
N ARG A 115 -13.47 11.94 -4.24
CA ARG A 115 -12.62 13.11 -4.00
C ARG A 115 -11.20 12.72 -3.64
N ARG A 116 -10.24 13.53 -4.09
CA ARG A 116 -8.83 13.42 -3.70
C ARG A 116 -8.44 14.50 -2.71
N TYR A 117 -7.68 14.12 -1.69
CA TYR A 117 -7.21 15.00 -0.64
C TYR A 117 -5.70 14.88 -0.44
N TYR A 118 -5.08 16.02 -0.12
CA TYR A 118 -3.82 16.06 0.60
C TYR A 118 -4.14 16.23 2.07
N VAL A 119 -3.84 15.21 2.88
CA VAL A 119 -4.27 15.17 4.28
C VAL A 119 -3.42 16.13 5.10
N LEU A 120 -4.06 17.09 5.76
CA LEU A 120 -3.40 18.10 6.59
C LEU A 120 -3.70 17.87 8.06
N PRO A 121 -2.78 18.25 8.97
CA PRO A 121 -3.00 18.06 10.38
C PRO A 121 -4.09 19.02 10.88
N ASP A 122 -5.07 18.46 11.58
CA ASP A 122 -6.00 19.24 12.37
C ASP A 122 -6.35 18.51 13.68
N GLY A 123 -7.14 19.17 14.53
CA GLY A 123 -7.42 18.70 15.90
C GLY A 123 -8.90 18.54 16.19
N ASP A 124 -9.77 18.68 15.19
CA ASP A 124 -11.20 18.45 15.30
C ASP A 124 -11.48 16.99 14.88
N PRO A 125 -11.89 16.12 15.80
CA PRO A 125 -12.07 14.70 15.49
C PRO A 125 -13.35 14.41 14.68
N ASP A 126 -14.19 15.42 14.44
CA ASP A 126 -15.52 15.25 13.85
C ASP A 126 -15.67 15.93 12.48
N ILE A 127 -14.70 16.77 12.06
CA ILE A 127 -14.81 17.62 10.87
C ILE A 127 -13.61 17.45 9.95
N LEU A 128 -13.88 17.04 8.71
CA LEU A 128 -12.90 16.94 7.65
C LEU A 128 -12.44 18.33 7.18
N ASN A 129 -11.15 18.64 7.34
CA ASN A 129 -10.57 19.96 7.06
C ASN A 129 -9.37 19.94 6.09
N SER A 130 -9.01 18.76 5.60
CA SER A 130 -7.89 18.54 4.68
C SER A 130 -8.08 19.25 3.33
N GLN A 131 -6.97 19.43 2.62
CA GLN A 131 -6.98 20.11 1.34
C GLN A 131 -7.64 19.22 0.27
N LEU A 132 -8.84 19.60 -0.16
CA LEU A 132 -9.46 19.05 -1.36
C LEU A 132 -8.63 19.41 -2.60
N LEU A 133 -8.13 18.40 -3.30
CA LEU A 133 -7.33 18.54 -4.51
C LEU A 133 -8.21 18.45 -5.76
N GLU A 134 -9.15 17.51 -5.76
CA GLU A 134 -10.00 17.20 -6.90
C GLU A 134 -11.33 16.62 -6.41
N ASP A 135 -12.43 17.06 -7.02
CA ASP A 135 -13.73 16.40 -6.96
C ASP A 135 -13.93 15.74 -8.33
N MET A 136 -13.89 14.41 -8.35
CA MET A 136 -13.90 13.60 -9.58
C MET A 136 -15.33 13.37 -10.08
N GLY A 137 -16.34 13.77 -9.31
CA GLY A 137 -17.71 13.28 -9.50
C GLY A 137 -17.84 11.84 -9.00
N GLU A 138 -18.94 11.18 -9.33
CA GLU A 138 -19.09 9.75 -9.05
C GLU A 138 -18.17 8.92 -9.92
N VAL A 139 -17.38 8.05 -9.30
CA VAL A 139 -16.43 7.15 -9.96
C VAL A 139 -16.64 5.74 -9.42
N ASP A 140 -16.58 4.75 -10.32
CA ASP A 140 -16.65 3.35 -9.96
C ASP A 140 -15.33 2.91 -9.31
N MET A 141 -15.27 2.88 -7.98
CA MET A 141 -14.05 2.48 -7.25
C MET A 141 -13.75 0.98 -7.37
N GLY A 142 -14.72 0.20 -7.83
CA GLY A 142 -14.59 -1.20 -8.22
C GLY A 142 -14.00 -1.40 -9.63
N ASP A 143 -13.79 -0.33 -10.41
CA ASP A 143 -13.02 -0.38 -11.66
C ASP A 143 -11.52 -0.31 -11.36
N ALA A 144 -10.78 -1.34 -11.78
CA ALA A 144 -9.34 -1.45 -11.53
C ALA A 144 -8.52 -0.34 -12.22
N ASP A 145 -9.06 0.27 -13.27
CA ASP A 145 -8.44 1.43 -13.92
C ASP A 145 -8.37 2.65 -12.98
N GLU A 146 -9.32 2.81 -12.08
CA GLU A 146 -9.35 3.92 -11.12
C GLU A 146 -8.29 3.75 -10.03
N LEU A 147 -8.06 2.51 -9.58
CA LEU A 147 -6.93 2.17 -8.70
C LEU A 147 -5.59 2.43 -9.40
N ARG A 148 -5.44 1.98 -10.65
CA ARG A 148 -4.24 2.23 -11.45
C ARG A 148 -3.96 3.73 -11.56
N ASP A 149 -4.98 4.51 -11.92
CA ASP A 149 -4.84 5.94 -12.17
C ASP A 149 -4.57 6.71 -10.88
N PHE A 150 -5.13 6.28 -9.74
CA PHE A 150 -4.78 6.83 -8.43
C PHE A 150 -3.30 6.62 -8.08
N VAL A 151 -2.77 5.41 -8.27
CA VAL A 151 -1.35 5.11 -7.97
C VAL A 151 -0.43 5.93 -8.88
N ILE A 152 -0.74 6.01 -10.18
CA ILE A 152 0.03 6.82 -11.14
C ILE A 152 -0.01 8.30 -10.74
N TRP A 153 -1.19 8.82 -10.40
CA TRP A 153 -1.37 10.20 -9.98
C TRP A 153 -0.60 10.52 -8.70
N ALA A 154 -0.68 9.65 -7.70
CA ALA A 154 -0.03 9.86 -6.40
C ALA A 154 1.49 9.89 -6.54
N ILE A 155 2.08 8.93 -7.27
CA ILE A 155 3.53 8.89 -7.55
C ILE A 155 3.98 10.13 -8.33
N GLY A 156 3.21 10.54 -9.35
CA GLY A 156 3.56 11.70 -10.18
C GLY A 156 3.40 13.05 -9.48
N SER A 157 2.42 13.18 -8.59
CA SER A 157 2.08 14.44 -7.91
C SER A 157 2.80 14.62 -6.58
N TYR A 158 3.14 13.51 -5.91
CA TYR A 158 3.77 13.47 -4.59
C TYR A 158 4.98 12.51 -4.61
N PRO A 159 6.06 12.89 -5.32
CA PRO A 159 7.25 12.06 -5.39
C PRO A 159 7.90 11.89 -4.00
N ALA A 160 8.35 10.67 -3.73
CA ALA A 160 9.02 10.27 -2.50
C ALA A 160 10.07 9.18 -2.76
N ASP A 161 10.96 8.99 -1.78
CA ASP A 161 11.93 7.88 -1.73
C ASP A 161 11.20 6.53 -1.62
N ARG A 162 10.03 6.48 -0.96
CA ARG A 162 9.25 5.26 -0.70
C ARG A 162 7.75 5.45 -0.86
N TYR A 163 7.05 4.39 -1.26
CA TYR A 163 5.60 4.40 -1.48
C TYR A 163 4.90 3.26 -0.76
N TYR A 164 3.86 3.58 0.01
CA TYR A 164 2.95 2.61 0.60
C TYR A 164 1.55 2.80 0.02
N LEU A 165 0.94 1.76 -0.53
CA LEU A 165 -0.46 1.75 -0.93
C LEU A 165 -1.29 0.99 0.10
N ASP A 166 -2.31 1.65 0.63
CA ASP A 166 -3.33 1.09 1.51
C ASP A 166 -4.66 1.05 0.75
N VAL A 167 -5.15 -0.16 0.47
CA VAL A 167 -6.45 -0.38 -0.17
C VAL A 167 -7.47 -0.65 0.93
N TRP A 168 -8.45 0.24 1.05
CA TRP A 168 -9.39 0.28 2.18
C TRP A 168 -10.82 -0.05 1.71
N GLY A 169 -11.58 -0.77 2.55
CA GLY A 169 -13.00 -1.05 2.35
C GLY A 169 -13.35 -2.53 2.47
N HIS A 170 -14.30 -3.00 1.66
CA HIS A 170 -14.65 -4.42 1.63
C HIS A 170 -13.60 -5.27 0.92
N GLY A 171 -13.27 -6.41 1.53
CA GLY A 171 -12.40 -7.44 0.96
C GLY A 171 -13.06 -8.81 1.00
N GLY A 172 -12.96 -9.53 -0.11
CA GLY A 172 -13.52 -10.85 -0.35
C GLY A 172 -12.46 -11.91 -0.66
N GLY A 173 -11.18 -11.54 -0.57
CA GLY A 173 -10.07 -12.40 -0.97
C GLY A 173 -10.11 -12.71 -2.46
N TRP A 174 -9.50 -13.84 -2.86
CA TRP A 174 -9.29 -14.15 -4.28
C TRP A 174 -10.58 -14.39 -5.09
N ARG A 175 -11.66 -14.74 -4.39
CA ARG A 175 -12.91 -15.17 -5.02
C ARG A 175 -13.89 -14.03 -5.25
N ASP A 176 -14.00 -13.15 -4.27
CA ASP A 176 -15.04 -12.11 -4.25
C ASP A 176 -14.45 -10.69 -4.42
N GLY A 177 -13.12 -10.56 -4.54
CA GLY A 177 -12.46 -9.31 -4.94
C GLY A 177 -12.26 -8.30 -3.82
N THR A 178 -11.99 -7.06 -4.20
CA THR A 178 -11.76 -5.90 -3.32
C THR A 178 -12.53 -4.67 -3.83
N CYS A 179 -12.59 -3.59 -3.06
CA CYS A 179 -13.16 -2.29 -3.45
C CYS A 179 -14.60 -2.42 -3.93
N ASN A 180 -15.47 -2.97 -3.08
CA ASN A 180 -16.88 -3.07 -3.40
C ASN A 180 -17.53 -1.68 -3.43
N ASP A 181 -18.21 -1.40 -4.53
CA ASP A 181 -18.89 -0.14 -4.81
C ASP A 181 -20.39 -0.45 -5.03
N TYR A 182 -21.24 0.08 -4.16
CA TYR A 182 -22.66 -0.26 -4.12
C TYR A 182 -23.45 0.44 -5.22
N THR A 183 -23.10 1.67 -5.59
CA THR A 183 -23.78 2.40 -6.67
C THR A 183 -23.51 1.75 -8.02
N SER A 184 -22.27 1.31 -8.26
CA SER A 184 -21.86 0.66 -9.51
C SER A 184 -22.14 -0.85 -9.52
N GLY A 185 -22.16 -1.48 -8.34
CA GLY A 185 -22.37 -2.91 -8.17
C GLY A 185 -21.15 -3.74 -8.61
N SER A 186 -19.96 -3.16 -8.52
CA SER A 186 -18.68 -3.65 -9.02
C SER A 186 -17.75 -4.03 -7.86
N VAL A 187 -16.71 -4.77 -8.22
CA VAL A 187 -15.54 -5.10 -7.38
C VAL A 187 -14.34 -5.20 -8.31
N ILE A 188 -13.15 -4.92 -7.77
CA ILE A 188 -11.90 -5.27 -8.44
C ILE A 188 -11.62 -6.75 -8.16
N ASP A 189 -11.64 -7.60 -9.18
CA ASP A 189 -11.22 -8.99 -9.02
C ASP A 189 -9.69 -9.14 -8.88
N THR A 190 -9.21 -10.31 -8.50
CA THR A 190 -7.78 -10.52 -8.24
C THR A 190 -6.92 -10.38 -9.50
N ASP A 191 -7.42 -10.82 -10.66
CA ASP A 191 -6.68 -10.72 -11.92
C ASP A 191 -6.65 -9.25 -12.39
N GLU A 192 -7.73 -8.50 -12.19
CA GLU A 192 -7.84 -7.07 -12.47
C GLU A 192 -6.92 -6.25 -11.56
N LEU A 193 -6.87 -6.56 -10.26
CA LEU A 193 -5.94 -5.96 -9.30
C LEU A 193 -4.48 -6.14 -9.74
N GLY A 194 -4.11 -7.37 -10.13
CA GLY A 194 -2.78 -7.66 -10.66
C GLY A 194 -2.44 -6.87 -11.92
N GLN A 195 -3.40 -6.71 -12.83
CA GLN A 195 -3.25 -5.93 -14.06
C GLN A 195 -3.11 -4.43 -13.78
N ALA A 196 -3.95 -3.86 -12.93
CA ALA A 196 -3.89 -2.45 -12.55
C ALA A 196 -2.53 -2.08 -11.93
N LEU A 197 -2.05 -2.88 -10.99
CA LEU A 197 -0.73 -2.68 -10.35
C LEU A 197 0.43 -2.88 -11.35
N GLN A 198 0.29 -3.83 -12.28
CA GLN A 198 1.26 -4.02 -13.37
C GLN A 198 1.37 -2.79 -14.26
N GLU A 199 0.23 -2.21 -14.64
CA GLU A 199 0.16 -1.04 -15.50
C GLU A 199 0.64 0.23 -14.81
N ALA A 200 0.29 0.40 -13.52
CA ALA A 200 0.81 1.49 -12.70
C ALA A 200 2.34 1.43 -12.60
N ARG A 201 2.91 0.25 -12.32
CA ARG A 201 4.36 0.03 -12.30
C ARG A 201 5.01 0.31 -13.65
N ARG A 202 4.40 -0.13 -14.76
CA ARG A 202 4.91 0.13 -16.11
C ARG A 202 4.93 1.62 -16.45
N SER A 203 3.92 2.36 -16.01
CA SER A 203 3.76 3.79 -16.32
C SER A 203 4.68 4.68 -15.49
N THR A 204 4.91 4.31 -14.23
CA THR A 204 5.72 5.09 -13.28
C THR A 204 7.17 4.63 -13.19
N ASN A 205 7.45 3.39 -13.59
CA ASN A 205 8.72 2.69 -13.34
C ASN A 205 9.06 2.58 -11.84
N VAL A 206 8.03 2.55 -10.98
CA VAL A 206 8.14 2.39 -9.52
C VAL A 206 7.55 1.05 -9.10
N THR A 207 8.28 0.31 -8.27
CA THR A 207 7.74 -0.77 -7.43
C THR A 207 7.40 -0.18 -6.08
N LEU A 208 6.23 -0.50 -5.52
CA LEU A 208 5.85 0.00 -4.20
C LEU A 208 6.72 -0.64 -3.12
N ASP A 209 7.08 0.13 -2.10
CA ASP A 209 7.78 -0.41 -0.93
C ASP A 209 6.82 -1.26 -0.11
N GLY A 210 5.56 -0.83 0.04
CA GLY A 210 4.54 -1.59 0.73
C GLY A 210 3.18 -1.54 0.04
N LEU A 211 2.46 -2.65 0.15
CA LEU A 211 1.08 -2.82 -0.34
C LEU A 211 0.26 -3.50 0.75
N GLY A 212 -0.66 -2.75 1.33
CA GLY A 212 -1.54 -3.17 2.40
C GLY A 212 -3.00 -3.23 1.99
N PHE A 213 -3.75 -4.08 2.69
CA PHE A 213 -5.20 -4.12 2.63
C PHE A 213 -5.76 -3.94 4.03
N ASP A 214 -6.35 -2.78 4.29
CA ASP A 214 -7.24 -2.55 5.41
C ASP A 214 -8.63 -3.13 5.09
N GLN A 215 -8.65 -4.45 4.91
CA GLN A 215 -9.81 -5.20 4.41
C GLN A 215 -9.81 -6.64 4.91
N CYS A 216 -10.97 -7.26 4.85
CA CYS A 216 -11.15 -8.66 5.17
C CYS A 216 -10.50 -9.58 4.12
N LEU A 217 -9.96 -10.72 4.54
CA LEU A 217 -9.58 -11.87 3.68
C LEU A 217 -8.49 -11.62 2.62
N MET A 218 -7.84 -10.45 2.60
CA MET A 218 -6.89 -10.10 1.54
C MET A 218 -5.49 -10.69 1.71
N ALA A 219 -5.12 -11.20 2.89
CA ALA A 219 -3.87 -11.96 3.08
C ALA A 219 -4.01 -13.45 2.72
N GLN A 220 -4.72 -13.74 1.63
CA GLN A 220 -4.76 -15.06 1.01
C GLN A 220 -3.58 -15.25 0.06
N LEU A 221 -3.09 -16.48 -0.03
CA LEU A 221 -1.92 -16.80 -0.86
C LEU A 221 -2.13 -16.43 -2.33
N GLU A 222 -3.33 -16.67 -2.86
CA GLU A 222 -3.70 -16.39 -4.24
C GLU A 222 -3.61 -14.88 -4.54
N VAL A 223 -4.17 -14.04 -3.67
CA VAL A 223 -4.11 -12.57 -3.79
C VAL A 223 -2.68 -12.10 -3.72
N PHE A 224 -1.94 -12.51 -2.68
CA PHE A 224 -0.55 -12.09 -2.51
C PHE A 224 0.33 -12.57 -3.67
N TYR A 225 0.11 -13.79 -4.17
CA TYR A 225 0.88 -14.32 -5.29
C TYR A 225 0.70 -13.50 -6.58
N GLU A 226 -0.51 -13.00 -6.83
CA GLU A 226 -0.83 -12.18 -7.99
C GLU A 226 -0.11 -10.82 -7.93
N ILE A 227 -0.07 -10.19 -6.76
CA ILE A 227 0.45 -8.83 -6.59
C ILE A 227 1.93 -8.75 -6.19
N LYS A 228 2.58 -9.86 -5.85
CA LYS A 228 3.95 -9.91 -5.27
C LYS A 228 5.04 -9.20 -6.05
N GLN A 229 4.84 -8.94 -7.34
CA GLN A 229 5.82 -8.25 -8.17
C GLN A 229 5.72 -6.72 -8.07
N TYR A 230 4.69 -6.20 -7.39
CA TYR A 230 4.35 -4.78 -7.38
C TYR A 230 4.51 -4.12 -6.00
N GLY A 231 4.78 -4.91 -4.94
CA GLY A 231 5.12 -4.43 -3.61
C GLY A 231 6.22 -5.28 -2.95
N ASP A 232 7.16 -4.66 -2.24
CA ASP A 232 8.25 -5.38 -1.54
C ASP A 232 7.74 -6.07 -0.26
N VAL A 233 6.88 -5.40 0.50
CA VAL A 233 6.14 -5.99 1.63
C VAL A 233 4.63 -5.96 1.39
N LEU A 234 3.96 -7.07 1.66
CA LEU A 234 2.51 -7.23 1.53
C LEU A 234 1.89 -7.35 2.92
N VAL A 235 0.81 -6.63 3.19
CA VAL A 235 0.18 -6.57 4.52
C VAL A 235 -1.32 -6.81 4.40
N GLY A 236 -1.90 -7.59 5.33
CA GLY A 236 -3.35 -7.77 5.41
C GLY A 236 -3.78 -8.87 6.37
N ALA A 237 -5.08 -9.16 6.35
CA ALA A 237 -5.73 -10.17 7.18
C ALA A 237 -6.20 -11.41 6.40
N GLU A 238 -6.00 -12.61 6.96
CA GLU A 238 -6.58 -13.86 6.43
C GLU A 238 -8.07 -13.99 6.83
N THR A 239 -8.46 -13.31 7.91
CA THR A 239 -9.79 -13.38 8.51
C THR A 239 -10.59 -12.11 8.21
N LEU A 240 -11.80 -12.03 8.77
CA LEU A 240 -12.49 -10.76 8.90
C LEU A 240 -11.71 -9.85 9.86
N ILE A 241 -11.78 -8.55 9.64
CA ILE A 241 -11.28 -7.50 10.54
C ILE A 241 -12.45 -6.67 11.08
N PRO A 242 -12.28 -5.97 12.22
CA PRO A 242 -13.27 -4.99 12.69
C PRO A 242 -13.50 -3.90 11.64
N ALA A 243 -14.72 -3.36 11.57
CA ALA A 243 -15.12 -2.36 10.58
C ALA A 243 -14.26 -1.08 10.65
N ASP A 244 -13.90 -0.64 11.87
CA ASP A 244 -13.02 0.51 12.12
C ASP A 244 -11.64 0.40 11.44
N GLY A 245 -11.23 -0.80 10.98
CA GLY A 245 -10.02 -1.01 10.20
C GLY A 245 -8.74 -0.69 10.95
N TYR A 246 -7.78 -0.07 10.28
CA TYR A 246 -6.54 0.40 10.88
C TYR A 246 -6.79 1.63 11.76
N ASN A 247 -6.13 1.67 12.92
CA ASN A 247 -6.02 2.91 13.67
C ASN A 247 -4.91 3.78 13.04
N TYR A 248 -5.30 4.67 12.13
CA TYR A 248 -4.36 5.47 11.33
C TYR A 248 -3.46 6.36 12.19
N THR A 249 -3.93 6.85 13.34
CA THR A 249 -3.09 7.61 14.26
C THR A 249 -1.95 6.76 14.83
N ARG A 250 -2.19 5.48 15.14
CA ARG A 250 -1.16 4.55 15.64
C ARG A 250 -0.14 4.12 14.57
N VAL A 251 -0.49 4.22 13.30
CA VAL A 251 0.39 3.88 12.16
C VAL A 251 1.16 5.12 11.69
N LEU A 252 0.46 6.21 11.42
CA LEU A 252 1.03 7.39 10.78
C LEU A 252 1.83 8.26 11.74
N ALA A 253 1.44 8.36 13.03
CA ALA A 253 2.20 9.20 13.96
C ALA A 253 3.64 8.69 14.18
N PRO A 254 3.90 7.37 14.35
CA PRO A 254 5.27 6.87 14.38
C PRO A 254 6.02 7.02 13.05
N LEU A 255 5.34 6.85 11.90
CA LEU A 255 5.97 7.05 10.59
C LEU A 255 6.41 8.51 10.37
N VAL A 256 5.57 9.48 10.75
CA VAL A 256 5.91 10.90 10.70
C VAL A 256 7.02 11.26 11.69
N ALA A 257 7.06 10.60 12.85
CA ALA A 257 8.11 10.82 13.85
C ALA A 257 9.47 10.21 13.44
N ASP A 258 9.46 9.16 12.61
CA ASP A 258 10.64 8.48 12.08
C ASP A 258 10.49 8.21 10.58
N PRO A 259 10.63 9.23 9.72
CA PRO A 259 10.41 9.09 8.28
C PRO A 259 11.50 8.26 7.58
N ASP A 260 12.61 7.95 8.26
CA ASP A 260 13.64 7.03 7.75
C ASP A 260 13.25 5.54 7.96
N MET A 261 12.10 5.26 8.60
CA MET A 261 11.54 3.92 8.75
C MET A 261 11.48 3.21 7.39
N ASP A 262 11.95 1.97 7.35
CA ASP A 262 11.89 1.15 6.14
C ASP A 262 10.53 0.44 6.01
N ALA A 263 10.29 -0.16 4.83
CA ALA A 263 9.03 -0.81 4.51
C ALA A 263 8.68 -1.95 5.48
N ALA A 264 9.68 -2.75 5.86
CA ALA A 264 9.51 -3.84 6.82
C ALA A 264 9.15 -3.32 8.23
N GLY A 265 9.76 -2.21 8.65
CA GLY A 265 9.42 -1.50 9.87
C GLY A 265 7.97 -1.00 9.87
N LEU A 266 7.55 -0.35 8.78
CA LEU A 266 6.17 0.14 8.63
C LEU A 266 5.16 -1.02 8.62
N ALA A 267 5.41 -2.09 7.86
CA ALA A 267 4.53 -3.25 7.83
C ALA A 267 4.44 -3.96 9.20
N GLY A 268 5.56 -4.09 9.91
CA GLY A 268 5.59 -4.61 11.28
C GLY A 268 4.83 -3.71 12.27
N LEU A 269 4.93 -2.39 12.10
CA LEU A 269 4.17 -1.42 12.88
C LEU A 269 2.67 -1.56 12.64
N ILE A 270 2.21 -1.68 11.39
CA ILE A 270 0.79 -1.86 11.05
C ILE A 270 0.22 -3.10 11.73
N VAL A 271 0.91 -4.24 11.61
CA VAL A 271 0.50 -5.49 12.30
C VAL A 271 0.46 -5.30 13.82
N THR A 272 1.46 -4.63 14.39
CA THR A 272 1.52 -4.39 15.84
C THR A 272 0.38 -3.46 16.29
N ALA A 273 0.13 -2.37 15.55
CA ALA A 273 -0.93 -1.42 15.83
C ALA A 273 -2.31 -2.07 15.78
N PHE A 274 -2.54 -2.97 14.82
CA PHE A 274 -3.77 -3.76 14.73
C PHE A 274 -4.00 -4.59 16.01
N PHE A 275 -3.00 -5.32 16.47
CA PHE A 275 -3.13 -6.13 17.68
C PHE A 275 -3.12 -5.31 18.98
N ASP A 276 -2.49 -4.13 18.99
CA ASP A 276 -2.58 -3.20 20.12
C ASP A 276 -3.98 -2.57 20.25
N GLU A 277 -4.68 -2.39 19.13
CA GLU A 277 -6.06 -1.89 19.11
C GLU A 277 -7.05 -2.98 19.49
N TYR A 278 -6.95 -4.16 18.85
CA TYR A 278 -7.99 -5.20 18.94
C TYR A 278 -7.64 -6.40 19.81
N GLY A 279 -6.40 -6.50 20.29
CA GLY A 279 -5.91 -7.64 21.07
C GLY A 279 -5.74 -8.92 20.25
N HIS A 280 -5.17 -9.94 20.90
CA HIS A 280 -4.96 -11.27 20.29
C HIS A 280 -6.05 -12.26 20.70
N ASP A 281 -6.70 -12.89 19.73
CA ASP A 281 -7.55 -14.07 19.93
C ASP A 281 -7.50 -15.01 18.71
N ASN A 282 -8.37 -16.03 18.70
CA ASN A 282 -8.39 -17.04 17.63
C ASN A 282 -9.11 -16.59 16.35
N ASP A 283 -9.83 -15.47 16.39
CA ASP A 283 -10.66 -14.99 15.29
C ASP A 283 -10.01 -13.81 14.54
N ARG A 284 -8.92 -13.27 15.09
CA ARG A 284 -8.15 -12.15 14.51
C ARG A 284 -6.82 -12.62 13.94
N ALA A 285 -6.63 -12.40 12.64
CA ALA A 285 -5.35 -12.57 11.97
C ALA A 285 -4.96 -11.30 11.22
N HIS A 286 -3.71 -10.87 11.38
CA HIS A 286 -3.10 -9.82 10.59
C HIS A 286 -1.63 -10.14 10.40
N SER A 287 -1.09 -9.94 9.20
CA SER A 287 0.26 -10.37 8.86
C SER A 287 0.92 -9.44 7.85
N ALA A 288 2.25 -9.49 7.86
CA ALA A 288 3.10 -8.87 6.86
C ALA A 288 4.02 -9.94 6.25
N VAL A 289 4.20 -9.90 4.94
CA VAL A 289 4.98 -10.89 4.18
C VAL A 289 5.95 -10.15 3.26
N ASP A 290 7.22 -10.56 3.30
CA ASP A 290 8.24 -10.18 2.31
C ASP A 290 7.93 -10.92 0.99
N ALA A 291 7.68 -10.16 -0.07
CA ALA A 291 7.25 -10.68 -1.36
C ALA A 291 8.32 -11.54 -2.06
N GLU A 292 9.61 -11.20 -1.90
CA GLU A 292 10.72 -12.00 -2.43
C GLU A 292 10.80 -13.33 -1.68
N ALA A 293 10.71 -13.30 -0.35
CA ALA A 293 10.73 -14.50 0.47
C ALA A 293 9.55 -15.44 0.19
N MET A 294 8.38 -14.88 -0.14
CA MET A 294 7.20 -15.65 -0.55
C MET A 294 7.46 -16.43 -1.83
N ASP A 295 8.03 -15.79 -2.86
CA ASP A 295 8.32 -16.46 -4.14
C ASP A 295 9.43 -17.51 -3.97
N ALA A 296 10.50 -17.15 -3.28
CA ALA A 296 11.66 -18.01 -3.09
C ALA A 296 11.36 -19.26 -2.25
N ASN A 297 10.51 -19.15 -1.24
CA ASN A 297 10.31 -20.24 -0.27
C ASN A 297 8.91 -20.86 -0.34
N LEU A 298 7.86 -20.05 -0.28
CA LEU A 298 6.49 -20.54 -0.12
C LEU A 298 5.97 -21.16 -1.41
N SER A 299 6.10 -20.47 -2.54
CA SER A 299 5.65 -20.99 -3.84
C SER A 299 6.39 -22.27 -4.24
N GLN A 300 7.69 -22.37 -3.92
CA GLN A 300 8.48 -23.58 -4.13
C GLN A 300 8.04 -24.73 -3.20
N ALA A 301 7.79 -24.44 -1.93
CA ALA A 301 7.29 -25.44 -0.97
C ALA A 301 5.91 -25.99 -1.38
N MET A 302 5.00 -25.12 -1.83
CA MET A 302 3.68 -25.52 -2.34
C MET A 302 3.78 -26.36 -3.60
N THR A 303 4.69 -26.00 -4.51
CA THR A 303 5.01 -26.82 -5.69
C THR A 303 5.50 -28.21 -5.28
N TRP A 304 6.39 -28.28 -4.28
CA TRP A 304 6.91 -29.56 -3.79
C TRP A 304 5.84 -30.40 -3.11
N MET A 305 4.97 -29.80 -2.30
CA MET A 305 3.80 -30.46 -1.72
C MET A 305 2.90 -31.05 -2.82
N ALA A 306 2.55 -30.25 -3.84
CA ALA A 306 1.74 -30.70 -4.96
C ALA A 306 2.39 -31.84 -5.75
N GLN A 307 3.71 -31.83 -5.93
CA GLN A 307 4.45 -32.95 -6.53
C GLN A 307 4.36 -34.22 -5.67
N ARG A 308 4.50 -34.10 -4.34
CA ARG A 308 4.38 -35.24 -3.41
C ARG A 308 2.98 -35.85 -3.41
N LEU A 309 1.94 -35.01 -3.42
CA LEU A 309 0.55 -35.46 -3.51
C LEU A 309 0.28 -36.20 -4.83
N ARG A 310 0.75 -35.67 -5.98
CA ARG A 310 0.65 -36.33 -7.28
C ARG A 310 1.38 -37.68 -7.33
N ALA A 311 2.59 -37.73 -6.77
CA ALA A 311 3.35 -38.98 -6.67
C ALA A 311 2.62 -40.01 -5.81
N ASN A 312 2.01 -39.61 -4.69
CA ASN A 312 1.20 -40.51 -3.87
C ASN A 312 -0.03 -41.02 -4.62
N ALA A 313 -0.72 -40.17 -5.37
CA ALA A 313 -1.87 -40.59 -6.17
C ALA A 313 -1.51 -41.67 -7.22
N SER A 314 -0.29 -41.64 -7.76
CA SER A 314 0.20 -42.71 -8.65
C SER A 314 0.39 -44.07 -7.96
N SER A 315 0.54 -44.07 -6.62
CA SER A 315 0.63 -45.29 -5.80
C SER A 315 -0.73 -45.86 -5.39
N LEU A 316 -1.83 -45.14 -5.67
CA LEU A 316 -3.21 -45.57 -5.43
C LEU A 316 -3.83 -46.34 -6.61
N ARG A 317 -3.07 -46.58 -7.69
CA ARG A 317 -3.50 -47.30 -8.90
C ARG A 317 -2.92 -48.71 -8.96
#